data_AF-A0A931TAT7-F1
#
_entry.id   AF-A0A931TAT7-F1
#
_cell.length_a   1.000
_cell.length_b   1.000
_cell.length_c   1.000
_cell.angle_alpha   90.00
_cell.angle_beta   90.00
_cell.angle_gamma   90.00
#
_symmetry.space_group_name_H-M   'P 1'
#
loop_
_entity.id
_entity.type
_entity.pdbx_description
1 polymer ?
#
loop_
_entity_poly.entity_id
_entity_poly.type
_entity_poly.pdbx_seq_one_letter_code
_entity_poly.pdbx_strand_id
1 'polypeptide(L)'
;MSEQTRRPVHTRTITIDVFRAGDDELEVTGRLVDSRPDAQPSWFDVPQGSTIHDMSVTLRVRYPDLTITAASSSMTEHPYTICPDAIPALGRLVGLSVAQGFTRAVNERLGRQQGCSHMTALVHAMAPAIKQGAGAAFFDENGFPPPDADLWFINTCQAWRDGGPLVKGLRAGDTEGLKALRARGETA
;
A
#
# COMPACT_ATOMS: atom_id res chain seq x y z
N MET A 1 -14.68 14.79 36.96
CA MET A 1 -13.58 13.93 36.48
C MET A 1 -12.80 14.75 35.48
N SER A 2 -11.57 15.14 35.81
CA SER A 2 -10.71 15.87 34.88
C SER A 2 -10.44 14.99 33.66
N GLU A 3 -10.74 15.52 32.49
CA GLU A 3 -10.43 14.90 31.22
C GLU A 3 -8.90 14.83 31.10
N GLN A 4 -8.34 13.65 31.36
CA GLN A 4 -6.91 13.42 31.22
C GLN A 4 -6.58 13.56 29.74
N THR A 5 -5.84 14.60 29.38
CA THR A 5 -5.49 14.93 28.00
C THR A 5 -4.80 13.72 27.37
N ARG A 6 -5.51 12.99 26.48
CA ARG A 6 -4.95 11.83 25.79
C ARG A 6 -3.85 12.31 24.85
N ARG A 7 -2.65 11.84 25.12
CA ARG A 7 -1.43 12.25 24.46
C ARG A 7 -0.76 11.01 23.83
N PRO A 8 -0.54 10.98 22.51
CA PRO A 8 -0.04 9.79 21.83
C PRO A 8 1.42 9.51 22.22
N VAL A 9 1.69 8.31 22.73
CA VAL A 9 3.06 7.85 23.02
C VAL A 9 3.83 7.47 21.75
N HIS A 10 3.12 7.14 20.68
CA HIS A 10 3.67 6.80 19.37
C HIS A 10 2.67 7.18 18.29
N THR A 11 3.18 7.79 17.23
CA THR A 11 2.39 8.13 16.04
C THR A 11 3.12 7.60 14.83
N ARG A 12 2.36 6.98 13.91
CA ARG A 12 2.83 6.58 12.59
C ARG A 12 1.98 7.27 11.54
N THR A 13 2.63 7.90 10.58
CA THR A 13 2.02 8.39 9.35
C THR A 13 2.55 7.57 8.18
N ILE A 14 1.65 7.08 7.33
CA ILE A 14 2.00 6.47 6.05
C ILE A 14 1.35 7.29 4.95
N THR A 15 2.16 7.78 4.00
CA THR A 15 1.68 8.38 2.75
C THR A 15 2.05 7.46 1.61
N ILE A 16 1.15 7.30 0.64
CA ILE A 16 1.38 6.46 -0.54
C ILE A 16 0.87 7.24 -1.74
N ASP A 17 1.78 7.58 -2.63
CA ASP A 17 1.50 8.28 -3.88
C ASP A 17 1.67 7.30 -5.04
N VAL A 18 0.67 7.24 -5.92
CA VAL A 18 0.65 6.37 -7.10
C VAL A 18 0.60 7.24 -8.35
N PHE A 19 1.61 7.12 -9.18
CA PHE A 19 1.75 7.86 -10.43
C PHE A 19 1.67 6.90 -11.61
N ARG A 20 0.98 7.30 -12.68
CA ARG A 20 1.17 6.66 -13.98
C ARG A 20 2.54 7.03 -14.51
N ALA A 21 3.32 6.03 -14.89
CA ALA A 21 4.71 6.21 -15.31
C ALA A 21 4.99 5.69 -16.74
N GLY A 22 3.94 5.30 -17.45
CA GLY A 22 3.94 4.83 -18.82
C GLY A 22 2.56 4.31 -19.22
N ASP A 23 2.46 3.72 -20.40
CA ASP A 23 1.19 3.16 -20.91
C ASP A 23 0.73 1.95 -20.08
N ASP A 24 1.67 1.19 -19.52
CA ASP A 24 1.45 -0.06 -18.79
C ASP A 24 2.25 -0.14 -17.49
N GLU A 25 2.64 1.01 -16.91
CA GLU A 25 3.45 1.02 -15.68
C GLU A 25 3.03 2.11 -14.69
N LEU A 26 3.06 1.74 -13.41
CA LEU A 26 2.91 2.64 -12.28
C LEU A 26 4.24 2.84 -11.58
N GLU A 27 4.47 4.05 -11.08
CA GLU A 27 5.45 4.34 -10.05
C GLU A 27 4.73 4.63 -8.74
N VAL A 28 5.10 3.92 -7.67
CA VAL A 28 4.43 4.04 -6.37
C VAL A 28 5.45 4.31 -5.29
N THR A 29 5.29 5.43 -4.60
CA THR A 29 6.16 5.82 -3.49
C THR A 29 5.38 5.78 -2.19
N GLY A 30 5.77 4.90 -1.28
CA GLY A 30 5.32 4.88 0.10
C GLY A 30 6.34 5.57 0.99
N ARG A 31 5.88 6.37 1.96
CA ARG A 31 6.71 6.92 3.04
C ARG A 31 6.08 6.61 4.39
N LEU A 32 6.91 6.17 5.33
CA LEU A 32 6.54 5.88 6.71
C LEU A 32 7.32 6.81 7.63
N VAL A 33 6.59 7.58 8.43
CA VAL A 33 7.17 8.46 9.45
C VAL A 33 6.64 8.03 10.81
N ASP A 34 7.55 7.64 11.71
CA ASP A 34 7.23 7.35 13.11
C ASP A 34 7.81 8.43 14.01
N SER A 35 7.01 8.88 14.97
CA SER A 35 7.46 9.77 16.05
C SER A 35 7.03 9.25 17.42
N ARG A 36 7.66 9.80 18.46
CA ARG A 36 7.32 9.53 19.87
C ARG A 36 7.08 10.84 20.60
N PRO A 37 5.85 11.38 20.56
CA PRO A 37 5.53 12.70 21.10
C PRO A 37 5.72 12.83 22.61
N ASP A 38 5.37 11.80 23.39
CA ASP A 38 5.27 11.91 24.86
C ASP A 38 6.12 10.92 25.66
N ALA A 39 6.81 9.97 25.02
CA ALA A 39 7.59 8.98 25.74
C ALA A 39 8.76 8.41 24.92
N GLN A 40 9.95 8.37 25.52
CA GLN A 40 11.13 7.71 24.98
C GLN A 40 11.74 6.83 26.07
N PRO A 41 12.24 5.61 25.77
CA PRO A 41 13.02 4.85 26.74
C PRO A 41 14.22 5.66 27.21
N SER A 42 14.54 5.64 28.50
CA SER A 42 15.62 6.45 29.08
C SER A 42 17.02 6.16 28.52
N TRP A 43 17.23 4.94 28.00
CA TRP A 43 18.47 4.54 27.34
C TRP A 43 18.55 5.00 25.88
N PHE A 44 17.45 5.49 25.32
CA PHE A 44 17.34 5.93 23.94
C PHE A 44 17.45 7.45 23.93
N ASP A 45 18.68 7.94 23.86
CA ASP A 45 19.09 9.35 23.98
C ASP A 45 18.73 10.17 22.73
N VAL A 46 17.44 10.25 22.42
CA VAL A 46 16.88 11.05 21.33
C VAL A 46 15.87 12.02 21.95
N PRO A 47 15.87 13.31 21.55
CA PRO A 47 14.93 14.28 22.10
C PRO A 47 13.47 13.80 22.00
N GLN A 48 12.70 14.09 23.06
CA GLN A 48 11.27 13.82 23.07
C GLN A 48 10.58 14.56 21.91
N GLY A 49 9.65 13.89 21.23
CA GLY A 49 8.95 14.46 20.08
C GLY A 49 9.67 14.32 18.74
N SER A 50 10.90 13.77 18.73
CA SER A 50 11.62 13.52 17.50
C SER A 50 10.98 12.45 16.62
N THR A 51 11.22 12.59 15.31
CA THR A 51 11.04 11.53 14.33
C THR A 51 12.07 10.44 14.61
N ILE A 52 11.59 9.20 14.72
CA ILE A 52 12.42 8.02 15.02
C ILE A 52 12.67 7.21 13.75
N HIS A 53 11.68 7.17 12.86
CA HIS A 53 11.81 6.54 11.55
C HIS A 53 11.29 7.51 10.50
N ASP A 54 12.06 7.72 9.45
CA ASP A 54 11.63 8.34 8.20
C ASP A 54 12.19 7.50 7.07
N MET A 55 11.32 6.70 6.47
CA MET A 55 11.71 5.69 5.48
C MET A 55 10.79 5.77 4.28
N SER A 56 11.34 5.54 3.09
CA SER A 56 10.55 5.43 1.87
C SER A 56 10.83 4.13 1.13
N VAL A 57 9.83 3.69 0.37
CA VAL A 57 9.93 2.58 -0.58
C VAL A 57 9.30 3.05 -1.88
N THR A 58 10.03 2.93 -2.98
CA THR A 58 9.53 3.20 -4.32
C THR A 58 9.49 1.90 -5.12
N LEU A 59 8.34 1.62 -5.73
CA LEU A 59 8.11 0.45 -6.56
C LEU A 59 7.72 0.88 -7.97
N ARG A 60 8.26 0.20 -8.98
CA ARG A 60 7.70 0.19 -10.34
C ARG A 60 6.84 -1.04 -10.50
N VAL A 61 5.62 -0.87 -11.01
CA VAL A 61 4.61 -1.95 -11.09
C VAL A 61 4.01 -1.98 -12.48
N ARG A 62 4.19 -3.10 -13.18
CA ARG A 62 3.63 -3.33 -14.51
C ARG A 62 2.15 -3.68 -14.44
N TYR A 63 1.37 -3.13 -15.36
CA TYR A 63 -0.03 -3.45 -15.63
C TYR A 63 -0.09 -4.40 -16.85
N PRO A 64 -1.04 -5.36 -16.95
CA PRO A 64 -2.17 -5.61 -16.03
C PRO A 64 -1.88 -6.59 -14.89
N ASP A 65 -0.73 -7.29 -14.91
CA ASP A 65 -0.43 -8.37 -13.96
C ASP A 65 -0.01 -7.89 -12.55
N LEU A 66 0.17 -6.58 -12.38
CA LEU A 66 0.63 -5.91 -11.16
C LEU A 66 1.98 -6.43 -10.65
N THR A 67 2.88 -6.82 -11.56
CA THR A 67 4.21 -7.30 -11.20
C THR A 67 5.15 -6.16 -10.86
N ILE A 68 5.85 -6.26 -9.73
CA ILE A 68 6.92 -5.34 -9.35
C ILE A 68 8.12 -5.54 -10.29
N THR A 69 8.46 -4.51 -11.06
CA THR A 69 9.58 -4.50 -12.01
C THR A 69 10.85 -3.90 -11.41
N ALA A 70 10.71 -2.98 -10.46
CA ALA A 70 11.81 -2.40 -9.70
C ALA A 70 11.38 -2.07 -8.27
N ALA A 71 12.33 -2.13 -7.34
CA ALA A 71 12.13 -1.76 -5.95
C ALA A 71 13.37 -1.03 -5.41
N SER A 72 13.16 0.12 -4.78
CA SER A 72 14.20 0.87 -4.08
C SER A 72 13.65 1.41 -2.76
N SER A 73 14.55 1.79 -1.86
CA SER A 73 14.17 2.39 -0.58
C SER A 73 15.26 3.28 -0.02
N SER A 74 14.87 4.14 0.93
CA SER A 74 15.80 4.91 1.74
C SER A 74 15.35 4.95 3.20
N MET A 75 16.32 5.25 4.08
CA MET A 75 16.08 5.58 5.48
C MET A 75 16.75 6.92 5.75
N THR A 76 15.95 7.98 5.85
CA THR A 76 16.43 9.33 6.18
C THR A 76 16.69 9.45 7.68
N GLU A 77 15.77 8.93 8.49
CA GLU A 77 15.90 8.88 9.95
C GLU A 77 15.71 7.44 10.42
N HIS A 78 16.63 6.97 11.26
CA HIS A 78 16.58 5.63 11.83
C HIS A 78 17.36 5.55 13.15
N PRO A 79 16.91 4.72 14.10
CA PRO A 79 17.43 4.67 15.46
C PRO A 79 18.84 4.06 15.59
N TYR A 80 19.22 3.17 14.67
CA TYR A 80 20.47 2.40 14.77
C TYR A 80 21.25 2.46 13.47
N THR A 81 22.57 2.55 13.57
CA THR A 81 23.48 2.61 12.41
C THR A 81 23.45 1.36 11.54
N ILE A 82 23.00 0.21 12.08
CA ILE A 82 22.84 -1.06 11.37
C ILE A 82 21.49 -1.20 10.65
N CYS A 83 20.52 -0.29 10.87
CA CYS A 83 19.21 -0.38 10.21
C CYS A 83 19.28 -0.41 8.67
N PRO A 84 20.18 0.35 8.01
CA PRO A 84 20.35 0.31 6.55
C PRO A 84 20.73 -1.07 5.98
N ASP A 85 21.26 -2.00 6.78
CA ASP A 85 21.59 -3.37 6.32
C ASP A 85 20.34 -4.13 5.81
N ALA A 86 19.15 -3.68 6.20
CA ALA A 86 17.88 -4.24 5.72
C ALA A 86 17.44 -3.70 4.35
N ILE A 87 18.07 -2.66 3.80
CA ILE A 87 17.69 -2.04 2.52
C ILE A 87 17.84 -3.02 1.34
N PRO A 88 18.98 -3.73 1.15
CA PRO A 88 19.16 -4.61 -0.01
C PRO A 88 18.11 -5.73 -0.13
N ALA A 89 17.53 -6.15 1.01
CA ALA A 89 16.49 -7.18 1.05
C ALA A 89 15.27 -6.85 0.19
N LEU A 90 14.93 -5.56 0.01
CA LEU A 90 13.77 -5.10 -0.74
C LEU A 90 13.84 -5.45 -2.23
N GLY A 91 15.05 -5.63 -2.78
CA GLY A 91 15.22 -6.12 -4.15
C GLY A 91 14.55 -7.48 -4.39
N ARG A 92 14.33 -8.28 -3.34
CA ARG A 92 13.62 -9.57 -3.42
C ARG A 92 12.12 -9.44 -3.74
N LEU A 93 11.57 -8.22 -3.69
CA LEU A 93 10.19 -7.94 -4.12
C LEU A 93 10.03 -7.94 -5.64
N VAL A 94 11.12 -7.71 -6.39
CA VAL A 94 11.07 -7.72 -7.86
C VAL A 94 10.62 -9.10 -8.35
N GLY A 95 9.67 -9.10 -9.28
CA GLY A 95 9.01 -10.30 -9.81
C GLY A 95 7.79 -10.76 -9.01
N LEU A 96 7.46 -10.15 -7.88
CA LEU A 96 6.20 -10.41 -7.19
C LEU A 96 5.04 -9.68 -7.86
N SER A 97 3.90 -10.36 -8.01
CA SER A 97 2.64 -9.68 -8.28
C SER A 97 2.02 -9.14 -6.99
N VAL A 98 1.53 -7.90 -7.04
CA VAL A 98 0.79 -7.24 -5.94
C VAL A 98 -0.66 -7.75 -5.86
N ALA A 99 -1.09 -8.63 -6.77
CA ALA A 99 -2.43 -9.21 -6.81
C ALA A 99 -2.69 -10.21 -5.66
N GLN A 100 -3.04 -11.47 -5.97
CA GLN A 100 -3.35 -12.49 -4.97
C GLN A 100 -2.06 -13.09 -4.38
N GLY A 101 -2.05 -13.36 -3.07
CA GLY A 101 -0.91 -14.00 -2.39
C GLY A 101 0.24 -13.05 -1.99
N PHE A 102 0.17 -11.77 -2.34
CA PHE A 102 1.21 -10.77 -2.09
C PHE A 102 1.68 -10.74 -0.63
N THR A 103 0.77 -10.64 0.34
CA THR A 103 1.11 -10.57 1.77
C THR A 103 1.95 -11.76 2.23
N ARG A 104 1.60 -12.97 1.80
CA ARG A 104 2.37 -14.18 2.13
C ARG A 104 3.76 -14.10 1.52
N ALA A 105 3.86 -13.78 0.22
CA ALA A 105 5.13 -13.70 -0.49
C ALA A 105 6.08 -12.64 0.09
N VAL A 106 5.54 -11.49 0.52
CA VAL A 106 6.29 -10.43 1.22
C VAL A 106 6.81 -10.94 2.56
N ASN A 107 5.98 -11.63 3.36
CA ASN A 107 6.41 -12.16 4.65
C ASN A 107 7.49 -13.25 4.50
N GLU A 108 7.40 -14.09 3.46
CA GLU A 108 8.44 -15.09 3.17
C GLU A 108 9.79 -14.46 2.82
N ARG A 109 9.81 -13.26 2.21
CA ARG A 109 11.04 -12.59 1.77
C ARG A 109 11.59 -11.58 2.77
N LEU A 110 10.73 -10.75 3.37
CA LEU A 110 11.12 -9.61 4.21
C LEU A 110 10.72 -9.78 5.68
N GLY A 111 9.98 -10.85 6.00
CA GLY A 111 9.49 -11.07 7.36
C GLY A 111 10.61 -11.39 8.35
N ARG A 112 10.42 -10.96 9.60
CA ARG A 112 11.33 -11.20 10.73
C ARG A 112 12.73 -10.68 10.43
N GLN A 113 13.76 -11.46 10.74
CA GLN A 113 15.18 -11.13 10.57
C GLN A 113 15.62 -10.93 9.12
N GLN A 114 14.76 -11.21 8.14
CA GLN A 114 15.10 -11.07 6.74
C GLN A 114 15.01 -9.63 6.23
N GLY A 115 14.33 -8.73 6.96
CA GLY A 115 14.13 -7.34 6.53
C GLY A 115 13.75 -6.41 7.68
N CYS A 116 13.50 -5.15 7.34
CA CYS A 116 13.07 -4.15 8.31
C CYS A 116 11.55 -4.28 8.54
N SER A 117 11.14 -4.43 9.81
CA SER A 117 9.71 -4.50 10.17
C SER A 117 8.90 -3.28 9.68
N HIS A 118 9.51 -2.09 9.71
CA HIS A 118 8.89 -0.84 9.24
C HIS A 118 8.65 -0.86 7.74
N MET A 119 9.66 -1.18 6.94
CA MET A 119 9.53 -1.27 5.48
C MET A 119 8.60 -2.41 5.06
N THR A 120 8.63 -3.56 5.74
CA THR A 120 7.68 -4.66 5.49
C THR A 120 6.24 -4.21 5.76
N ALA A 121 5.99 -3.48 6.85
CA ALA A 121 4.67 -2.92 7.13
C ALA A 121 4.24 -1.89 6.09
N LEU A 122 5.15 -1.03 5.63
CA LEU A 122 4.91 -0.05 4.57
C LEU A 122 4.55 -0.74 3.25
N VAL A 123 5.30 -1.76 2.83
CA VAL A 123 5.02 -2.55 1.61
C VAL A 123 3.63 -3.20 1.66
N HIS A 124 3.23 -3.75 2.82
CA HIS A 124 1.86 -4.27 2.99
C HIS A 124 0.81 -3.16 2.84
N ALA A 125 1.06 -1.98 3.39
CA ALA A 125 0.16 -0.82 3.29
C ALA A 125 0.07 -0.27 1.85
N MET A 126 1.13 -0.38 1.05
CA MET A 126 1.16 0.05 -0.35
C MET A 126 0.27 -0.81 -1.26
N ALA A 127 0.09 -2.11 -0.95
CA ALA A 127 -0.63 -3.05 -1.81
C ALA A 127 -2.05 -2.60 -2.21
N PRO A 128 -2.95 -2.20 -1.28
CA PRO A 128 -4.27 -1.70 -1.66
C PRO A 128 -4.22 -0.37 -2.43
N ALA A 129 -3.26 0.50 -2.17
CA ALA A 129 -3.12 1.76 -2.90
C ALA A 129 -2.68 1.54 -4.35
N ILE A 130 -1.72 0.63 -4.59
CA ILE A 130 -1.29 0.21 -5.94
C ILE A 130 -2.49 -0.28 -6.75
N LYS A 131 -3.30 -1.14 -6.14
CA LYS A 131 -4.53 -1.67 -6.72
C LYS A 131 -5.51 -0.55 -7.12
N GLN A 132 -5.88 0.31 -6.19
CA GLN A 132 -6.80 1.42 -6.48
C GLN A 132 -6.24 2.36 -7.55
N GLY A 133 -4.94 2.67 -7.52
CA GLY A 133 -4.26 3.48 -8.51
C GLY A 133 -4.25 2.84 -9.90
N ALA A 134 -4.06 1.52 -10.01
CA ALA A 134 -4.16 0.81 -11.28
C ALA A 134 -5.56 0.91 -11.90
N GLY A 135 -6.61 0.77 -11.08
CA GLY A 135 -7.98 0.96 -11.53
C GLY A 135 -8.21 2.37 -12.08
N ALA A 136 -7.77 3.39 -11.36
CA ALA A 136 -7.90 4.79 -11.77
C ALA A 136 -7.07 5.13 -13.03
N ALA A 137 -5.84 4.61 -13.13
CA ALA A 137 -4.93 4.96 -14.21
C ALA A 137 -5.28 4.30 -15.55
N PHE A 138 -5.84 3.09 -15.54
CA PHE A 138 -5.99 2.28 -16.75
C PHE A 138 -7.43 1.90 -17.12
N PHE A 139 -8.41 1.98 -16.22
CA PHE A 139 -9.80 1.68 -16.59
C PHE A 139 -10.57 2.89 -17.12
N ASP A 140 -10.25 4.11 -16.68
CA ASP A 140 -10.91 5.31 -17.20
C ASP A 140 -10.64 5.52 -18.71
N GLU A 141 -9.48 5.08 -19.21
CA GLU A 141 -9.11 5.17 -20.64
C GLU A 141 -9.65 4.01 -21.48
N ASN A 142 -9.71 2.80 -20.92
CA ASN A 142 -10.09 1.59 -21.66
C ASN A 142 -11.58 1.24 -21.53
N GLY A 143 -12.34 2.03 -20.77
CA GLY A 143 -13.73 1.73 -20.41
C GLY A 143 -13.84 0.59 -19.39
N PHE A 144 -15.06 0.12 -19.18
CA PHE A 144 -15.28 -1.03 -18.30
C PHE A 144 -14.58 -2.28 -18.88
N PRO A 145 -13.85 -3.04 -18.04
CA PRO A 145 -13.16 -4.23 -18.52
C PRO A 145 -14.16 -5.26 -19.07
N PRO A 146 -13.74 -6.11 -20.02
CA PRO A 146 -14.58 -7.16 -20.58
C PRO A 146 -15.19 -8.06 -19.49
N PRO A 147 -16.44 -8.52 -19.66
CA PRO A 147 -17.12 -9.35 -18.67
C PRO A 147 -16.38 -10.64 -18.27
N ASP A 148 -15.57 -11.18 -19.17
CA ASP A 148 -14.81 -12.43 -19.05
C ASP A 148 -13.34 -12.20 -18.64
N ALA A 149 -12.93 -10.95 -18.42
CA ALA A 149 -11.57 -10.64 -18.00
C ALA A 149 -11.25 -11.23 -16.62
N ASP A 150 -10.07 -11.84 -16.49
CA ASP A 150 -9.51 -12.21 -15.20
C ASP A 150 -8.92 -10.97 -14.52
N LEU A 151 -9.65 -10.42 -13.56
CA LEU A 151 -9.37 -9.12 -12.97
C LEU A 151 -8.79 -9.26 -11.58
N TRP A 152 -7.58 -8.73 -11.38
CA TRP A 152 -6.81 -8.81 -10.15
C TRP A 152 -7.54 -8.26 -8.90
N PHE A 153 -8.60 -7.46 -9.08
CA PHE A 153 -9.39 -6.87 -7.99
C PHE A 153 -10.54 -7.75 -7.50
N ILE A 154 -10.92 -8.81 -8.20
CA ILE A 154 -11.95 -9.74 -7.72
C ILE A 154 -11.43 -10.47 -6.47
N ASN A 155 -12.30 -10.66 -5.47
CA ASN A 155 -11.96 -11.23 -4.15
C ASN A 155 -10.89 -10.46 -3.35
N THR A 156 -10.65 -9.18 -3.68
CA THR A 156 -9.71 -8.35 -2.90
C THR A 156 -10.35 -7.57 -1.75
N CYS A 157 -11.68 -7.40 -1.78
CA CYS A 157 -12.44 -6.83 -0.66
C CYS A 157 -13.87 -7.40 -0.63
N GLN A 158 -14.61 -7.11 0.44
CA GLN A 158 -15.98 -7.63 0.61
C GLN A 158 -16.91 -7.20 -0.54
N ALA A 159 -16.78 -5.96 -1.01
CA ALA A 159 -17.62 -5.43 -2.08
C ALA A 159 -17.35 -6.13 -3.44
N TRP A 160 -16.08 -6.43 -3.72
CA TRP A 160 -15.61 -7.10 -4.94
C TRP A 160 -15.49 -8.64 -4.81
N ARG A 161 -16.19 -9.25 -3.84
CA ARG A 161 -16.24 -10.71 -3.70
C ARG A 161 -16.91 -11.37 -4.92
N ASP A 162 -16.42 -12.54 -5.31
CA ASP A 162 -17.04 -13.33 -6.37
C ASP A 162 -18.50 -13.66 -6.03
N GLY A 163 -19.36 -13.63 -7.06
CA GLY A 163 -20.82 -13.74 -6.92
C GLY A 163 -21.51 -12.56 -6.21
N GLY A 164 -20.77 -11.54 -5.76
CA GLY A 164 -21.32 -10.32 -5.16
C GLY A 164 -21.98 -9.39 -6.20
N PRO A 165 -22.75 -8.37 -5.76
CA PRO A 165 -23.47 -7.47 -6.66
C PRO A 165 -22.56 -6.76 -7.67
N LEU A 166 -21.41 -6.25 -7.25
CA LEU A 166 -20.46 -5.57 -8.13
C LEU A 166 -19.88 -6.51 -9.20
N VAL A 167 -19.49 -7.73 -8.82
CA VAL A 167 -18.96 -8.71 -9.77
C VAL A 167 -20.04 -9.19 -10.73
N LYS A 168 -21.27 -9.39 -10.26
CA LYS A 168 -22.41 -9.75 -11.12
C LYS A 168 -22.74 -8.65 -12.13
N GLY A 169 -22.82 -7.39 -11.69
CA GLY A 169 -23.06 -6.25 -12.58
C GLY A 169 -21.95 -6.12 -13.63
N LEU A 170 -20.69 -6.24 -13.20
CA LEU A 170 -19.55 -6.21 -14.11
C LEU A 170 -19.61 -7.33 -15.17
N ARG A 171 -19.84 -8.58 -14.75
CA ARG A 171 -19.97 -9.74 -15.65
C ARG A 171 -21.21 -9.68 -16.55
N ALA A 172 -22.21 -8.89 -16.20
CA ALA A 172 -23.39 -8.64 -17.03
C ALA A 172 -23.21 -7.45 -17.98
N GLY A 173 -22.11 -6.69 -17.87
CA GLY A 173 -21.96 -5.41 -18.57
C GLY A 173 -22.93 -4.32 -18.07
N ASP A 174 -23.54 -4.50 -16.91
CA ASP A 174 -24.55 -3.61 -16.32
C ASP A 174 -23.90 -2.39 -15.65
N THR A 175 -23.43 -1.48 -16.50
CA THR A 175 -22.73 -0.27 -16.06
C THR A 175 -23.62 0.70 -15.28
N GLU A 176 -24.92 0.77 -15.59
CA GLU A 176 -25.88 1.60 -14.85
C GLU A 176 -26.17 1.01 -13.46
N GLY A 177 -26.36 -0.31 -13.34
CA GLY A 177 -26.50 -0.98 -12.05
C GLY A 177 -25.28 -0.82 -11.16
N LEU A 178 -24.06 -0.82 -11.74
CA LEU A 178 -22.84 -0.52 -10.99
C LEU A 178 -22.78 0.93 -10.50
N LYS A 179 -23.24 1.90 -11.30
CA LYS A 179 -23.33 3.32 -10.88
C LYS A 179 -24.35 3.50 -9.76
N ALA A 180 -25.49 2.80 -9.82
CA ALA A 180 -26.53 2.88 -8.80
C ALA A 180 -26.09 2.36 -7.42
N LEU A 181 -25.06 1.50 -7.36
CA LEU A 181 -24.47 1.00 -6.11
C LEU A 181 -23.46 1.97 -5.46
N ARG A 182 -23.23 3.16 -6.04
CA ARG A 182 -22.33 4.18 -5.47
C ARG A 182 -22.95 4.82 -4.24
N ALA A 183 -22.18 4.86 -3.14
CA ALA A 183 -22.62 5.51 -1.90
C ALA A 183 -22.83 7.03 -2.04
N ARG A 184 -22.15 7.68 -2.98
CA ARG A 184 -22.44 9.07 -3.36
C ARG A 184 -23.37 9.06 -4.57
N GLY A 185 -24.67 8.99 -4.29
CA GLY A 185 -25.72 8.83 -5.30
C GLY A 185 -26.99 9.66 -5.05
N GLU A 186 -27.01 10.54 -4.06
CA GLU A 186 -28.07 11.54 -3.87
C GLU A 186 -27.42 12.90 -3.59
N THR A 187 -27.21 13.68 -4.63
CA THR A 187 -27.23 15.14 -4.49
C THR A 187 -28.70 15.57 -4.56
N ALA A 188 -29.10 16.38 -3.57
CA ALA A 188 -30.38 17.08 -3.50
C ALA A 188 -30.74 17.83 -4.81
#